data_AF-A0A841JCS8-F1
#
_entry.id   AF-A0A841JCS8-F1
#
_cell.length_a   1.000
_cell.length_b   1.000
_cell.length_c   1.000
_cell.angle_alpha   90.00
_cell.angle_beta   90.00
_cell.angle_gamma   90.00
#
_symmetry.space_group_name_H-M   'P 1'
#
loop_
_entity.id
_entity.type
_entity.pdbx_description
1 polymer ?
#
loop_
_entity_poly.entity_id
_entity_poly.type
_entity_poly.pdbx_seq_one_letter_code
_entity_poly.pdbx_strand_id
1 'polypeptide(L)'
;MRISFPKKMFQQFYACPLDQLEEELSRSSIRMKLQDGPKTDEDRAHYQNELDRMSVLKYINQLRKGKLSREDFGLKVQLVDNGE
;
A
#
# COMPACT_ATOMS: atom_id res chain seq x y z
N MET A 1 -10.52 -10.90 1.64
CA MET A 1 -10.23 -9.97 2.75
C MET A 1 -9.81 -8.65 2.14
N ARG A 2 -10.38 -7.52 2.57
CA ARG A 2 -10.00 -6.18 2.08
C ARG A 2 -8.87 -5.64 2.96
N ILE A 3 -7.90 -4.97 2.35
CA ILE A 3 -6.83 -4.28 3.08
C ILE A 3 -7.39 -2.94 3.56
N SER A 4 -7.34 -2.70 4.87
CA SER A 4 -7.70 -1.39 5.43
C SER A 4 -6.59 -0.40 5.12
N PHE A 5 -6.94 0.74 4.53
CA PHE A 5 -5.95 1.75 4.16
C PHE A 5 -6.43 3.16 4.49
N PRO A 6 -5.60 4.02 5.11
CA PRO A 6 -6.01 5.37 5.46
C PRO A 6 -6.37 6.20 4.22
N LYS A 7 -7.57 6.77 4.21
CA LYS A 7 -8.05 7.60 3.11
C LYS A 7 -7.15 8.81 2.82
N LYS A 8 -6.57 9.41 3.86
CA LYS A 8 -5.60 10.52 3.75
C LYS A 8 -4.34 10.09 2.98
N MET A 9 -3.77 8.92 3.30
CA MET A 9 -2.63 8.38 2.55
C MET A 9 -3.02 8.03 1.11
N PHE A 10 -4.21 7.45 0.89
CA PHE A 10 -4.69 7.18 -0.46
C PHE A 10 -4.71 8.45 -1.31
N GLN A 11 -5.26 9.54 -0.79
CA GLN A 11 -5.30 10.82 -1.50
C GLN A 11 -3.90 11.34 -1.85
N GLN A 12 -2.94 11.21 -0.92
CA GLN A 12 -1.54 11.60 -1.16
C GLN A 12 -0.91 10.80 -2.31
N PHE A 13 -1.02 9.47 -2.30
CA PHE A 13 -0.44 8.61 -3.35
C PHE A 13 -1.21 8.64 -4.67
N TYR A 14 -2.51 8.96 -4.61
CA TYR A 14 -3.32 9.14 -5.81
C TYR A 14 -2.94 10.43 -6.54
N ALA A 15 -2.62 11.49 -5.80
CA ALA A 15 -2.28 12.81 -6.33
C ALA A 15 -0.78 13.02 -6.65
N CYS A 16 0.13 12.23 -6.07
CA CYS A 16 1.56 12.39 -6.33
C CYS A 16 1.96 12.03 -7.78
N PRO A 17 3.12 12.47 -8.30
CA PRO A 17 3.67 11.98 -9.56
C PRO A 17 3.83 10.44 -9.60
N LEU A 18 3.67 9.82 -10.79
CA LEU A 18 3.71 8.35 -10.93
C LEU A 18 5.09 7.76 -10.63
N ASP A 19 6.14 8.46 -11.02
CA ASP A 19 7.54 8.16 -10.70
C ASP A 19 7.79 8.10 -9.19
N GLN A 20 7.23 9.04 -8.42
CA GLN A 20 7.32 9.03 -6.96
C GLN A 20 6.59 7.82 -6.34
N LEU A 21 5.44 7.45 -6.89
CA LEU A 21 4.70 6.27 -6.44
C LEU A 21 5.49 4.97 -6.71
N GLU A 22 6.15 4.89 -7.86
CA GLU A 22 7.02 3.75 -8.23
C GLU A 22 8.29 3.71 -7.39
N GLU A 23 8.87 4.88 -7.07
CA GLU A 23 10.00 4.97 -6.16
C GLU A 23 9.64 4.49 -4.75
N GLU A 24 8.47 4.88 -4.22
CA GLU A 24 8.03 4.41 -2.89
C GLU A 24 7.77 2.89 -2.86
N LEU A 25 7.24 2.32 -3.94
CA LEU A 25 7.11 0.88 -4.11
C LEU A 25 8.48 0.18 -4.10
N SER A 26 9.47 0.75 -4.79
CA SER A 26 10.84 0.24 -4.82
C SER A 26 11.50 0.32 -3.43
N ARG A 27 11.40 1.46 -2.76
CA ARG A 27 11.91 1.67 -1.39
C ARG A 27 11.30 0.70 -0.40
N SER A 28 9.98 0.49 -0.44
CA SER A 28 9.29 -0.48 0.42
C SER A 28 9.81 -1.91 0.19
N SER A 29 9.97 -2.31 -1.08
CA SER A 29 10.53 -3.61 -1.46
C SER A 29 11.97 -3.81 -0.95
N ILE A 30 12.81 -2.77 -1.02
CA ILE A 30 14.17 -2.80 -0.49
C ILE A 30 14.15 -2.94 1.03
N ARG A 31 13.33 -2.14 1.75
CA ARG A 31 13.18 -2.24 3.21
C ARG A 31 12.81 -3.65 3.64
N MET A 32 11.85 -4.27 2.94
CA MET A 32 11.42 -5.63 3.19
C MET A 32 12.52 -6.67 2.95
N LYS A 33 13.36 -6.49 1.93
CA LYS A 33 14.49 -7.40 1.64
C LYS A 33 15.64 -7.26 2.63
N LEU A 34 15.83 -6.07 3.20
CA LEU A 34 16.85 -5.79 4.21
C LEU A 34 16.46 -6.27 5.61
N GLN A 35 15.18 -6.56 5.84
CA GLN A 35 14.74 -7.20 7.08
C GLN A 35 15.18 -8.66 7.09
N ASP A 36 15.83 -9.06 8.17
CA ASP A 36 16.46 -10.37 8.40
C ASP A 36 15.42 -11.46 8.76
N GLY A 37 14.25 -11.38 8.11
CA GLY A 37 13.02 -12.11 8.44
C GLY A 37 12.35 -11.64 9.74
N PRO A 38 11.01 -11.73 9.87
CA PRO A 38 10.34 -11.38 11.11
C PRO A 38 10.63 -12.44 12.20
N LYS A 39 11.30 -12.04 13.28
CA LYS A 39 11.75 -12.95 14.37
C LYS A 39 10.76 -12.99 15.53
N THR A 40 10.03 -11.90 15.76
CA THR A 40 8.99 -11.78 16.78
C THR A 40 7.60 -11.62 16.17
N ASP A 41 6.54 -11.78 16.96
CA ASP A 41 5.16 -11.53 16.48
C ASP A 41 4.93 -10.05 16.13
N GLU A 42 5.61 -9.13 16.82
CA GLU A 42 5.61 -7.70 16.47
C GLU A 42 6.27 -7.48 15.10
N ASP A 43 7.42 -8.12 14.84
CA ASP A 43 8.07 -8.05 13.53
C ASP A 43 7.17 -8.62 12.43
N ARG A 44 6.44 -9.70 12.70
CA ARG A 44 5.47 -10.28 11.74
C ARG A 44 4.34 -9.31 11.44
N ALA A 45 3.80 -8.64 12.46
CA ALA A 45 2.77 -7.64 12.28
C ALA A 45 3.27 -6.43 11.47
N HIS A 46 4.48 -5.94 11.77
CA HIS A 46 5.12 -4.88 10.98
C HIS A 46 5.39 -5.29 9.54
N TYR A 47 5.88 -6.50 9.32
CA TYR A 47 6.13 -7.06 8.00
C TYR A 47 4.83 -7.19 7.19
N GLN A 48 3.76 -7.68 7.82
CA GLN A 48 2.44 -7.76 7.18
C GLN A 48 1.89 -6.38 6.84
N ASN A 49 2.04 -5.40 7.72
CA ASN A 49 1.63 -4.01 7.44
C ASN A 49 2.38 -3.42 6.24
N GLU A 50 3.68 -3.70 6.09
CA GLU A 50 4.46 -3.24 4.93
C GLU A 50 4.02 -3.96 3.64
N LEU A 51 3.74 -5.26 3.69
CA LEU A 51 3.15 -6.03 2.57
C LEU A 51 1.81 -5.46 2.12
N ASP A 52 0.93 -5.19 3.07
CA ASP A 52 -0.41 -4.65 2.84
C ASP A 52 -0.32 -3.26 2.22
N ARG A 53 0.54 -2.39 2.78
CA ARG A 53 0.84 -1.06 2.23
C ARG A 53 1.35 -1.16 0.80
N MET A 54 2.34 -2.01 0.52
CA MET A 54 2.87 -2.22 -0.83
C MET A 54 1.79 -2.70 -1.80
N SER A 55 0.92 -3.61 -1.37
CA SER A 55 -0.19 -4.12 -2.18
C SER A 55 -1.17 -3.00 -2.54
N VAL A 56 -1.52 -2.14 -1.58
CA VAL A 56 -2.38 -0.98 -1.83
C VAL A 56 -1.73 0.01 -2.80
N LEU A 57 -0.45 0.33 -2.62
CA LEU A 57 0.27 1.22 -3.56
C LEU A 57 0.28 0.67 -5.00
N LYS A 58 0.42 -0.65 -5.17
CA LYS A 58 0.28 -1.30 -6.49
C LYS A 58 -1.12 -1.13 -7.07
N TYR A 59 -2.17 -1.29 -6.25
CA TYR A 59 -3.55 -1.08 -6.70
C TYR A 59 -3.82 0.38 -7.04
N ILE A 60 -3.28 1.34 -6.29
CA ILE A 60 -3.33 2.78 -6.63
C ILE A 60 -2.66 3.04 -7.97
N ASN A 61 -1.47 2.47 -8.21
CA ASN A 61 -0.75 2.61 -9.47
C ASN A 61 -1.57 2.03 -10.64
N GLN A 62 -2.14 0.83 -10.48
CA GLN A 62 -3.00 0.21 -11.49
C GLN A 62 -4.27 1.04 -11.76
N LEU A 63 -4.91 1.57 -10.73
CA LEU A 63 -6.09 2.43 -10.85
C LEU A 63 -5.76 3.69 -11.66
N ARG A 64 -4.66 4.38 -11.32
CA ARG A 64 -4.21 5.59 -12.03
C ARG A 64 -3.82 5.35 -13.48
N LYS A 65 -3.29 4.16 -13.78
CA LYS A 65 -2.96 3.72 -15.14
C LYS A 65 -4.17 3.18 -15.92
N GLY A 66 -5.37 3.17 -15.34
CA GLY A 66 -6.58 2.62 -15.97
C GLY A 66 -6.59 1.09 -16.10
N LYS A 67 -5.68 0.38 -15.42
CA LYS A 67 -5.58 -1.09 -15.44
C LYS A 67 -6.47 -1.77 -14.39
N LEU A 68 -7.04 -0.99 -13.48
CA LEU A 68 -7.92 -1.45 -12.41
C LEU A 68 -9.10 -0.48 -12.34
N SER A 69 -10.33 -0.99 -12.34
CA SER A 69 -11.51 -0.16 -12.17
C SER A 69 -11.64 0.32 -10.72
N ARG A 70 -12.42 1.38 -10.49
CA ARG A 70 -12.70 1.87 -9.13
C ARG A 70 -13.49 0.83 -8.31
N GLU A 71 -14.35 0.06 -8.95
CA GLU A 71 -15.11 -1.02 -8.32
C GLU A 71 -14.18 -2.14 -7.87
N ASP A 72 -13.30 -2.61 -8.76
CA ASP A 72 -12.31 -3.65 -8.44
C ASP A 72 -11.31 -3.20 -7.37
N PHE A 73 -10.95 -1.92 -7.37
CA PHE A 73 -10.16 -1.33 -6.30
C PHE A 73 -10.89 -1.44 -4.95
N GLY A 74 -12.18 -1.10 -4.89
CA GLY A 74 -13.01 -1.22 -3.68
C GLY A 74 -13.23 -2.66 -3.19
N LEU A 75 -13.08 -3.66 -4.08
CA LEU A 75 -13.09 -5.08 -3.69
C LEU A 75 -11.79 -5.50 -3.00
N LYS A 76 -10.68 -4.80 -3.24
CA LYS A 76 -9.34 -5.11 -2.70
C LYS A 76 -8.98 -4.23 -1.50
N VAL A 77 -9.39 -2.97 -1.50
CA VAL A 77 -9.00 -1.96 -0.51
C VAL A 77 -10.23 -1.34 0.13
N GLN A 78 -10.25 -1.31 1.45
CA GLN A 78 -11.22 -0.55 2.22
C GLN A 78 -10.55 0.75 2.68
N LEU A 79 -10.99 1.88 2.12
CA LEU A 79 -10.52 3.18 2.58
C LEU A 79 -11.19 3.49 3.91
N VAL A 80 -10.38 3.64 4.96
CA VAL A 80 -10.85 3.98 6.30
C VAL A 80 -10.48 5.43 6.60
N ASP A 81 -11.41 6.15 7.21
CA ASP A 81 -11.11 7.41 7.87
C ASP A 81 -10.42 7.00 9.18
N ASN A 82 -9.09 6.94 9.19
CA ASN A 82 -8.40 7.00 10.47
C ASN A 82 -8.70 8.40 11.02
N GLY A 83 -9.62 8.43 11.99
CA GLY A 83 -9.78 9.57 12.89
C GLY A 83 -8.43 9.91 13.51
N GLU A 84 -8.36 11.16 13.97
CA GLU A 84 -7.27 11.71 14.78
C GLU A 84 -6.66 10.72 15.79
#